data_AF-A0A078IS06-F1
#
_entry.id   AF-A0A078IS06-F1
#
_cell.length_a   1.000
_cell.length_b   1.000
_cell.length_c   1.000
_cell.angle_alpha   90.00
_cell.angle_beta   90.00
_cell.angle_gamma   90.00
#
_symmetry.space_group_name_H-M   'P 1'
#
loop_
_entity.id
_entity.type
_entity.pdbx_description
1 polymer ?
#
loop_
_entity_poly.entity_id
_entity_poly.type
_entity_poly.pdbx_seq_one_letter_code
_entity_poly.pdbx_strand_id
1 'polypeptide(L)'
;MHLTEGKKSRELWTTYIVLIDCQLYQKSVKVYVLEFTRDRKMMSVLCSHKQMDVMFSKGAPESIIARCTKLLCNSDGSVVPLTAAFRAELESRFASFGDETLRCLALAFKTVPHGQQTISHDNENDLTFIGLVGMLDPPRKEVRDAMLACMTAGIRVIVVTGDNKSTAESICRKIGAFDNLVDFSGLSYTASEFERLPAMQQTTALQRMTLFSRVEPSHKRMLVEALQNQNEVVAMTGDGVNDAPALKKADIGIAMGSGTAVAKSASDMVLADDNFASIVAVCLFSCIFVIVISFWLILKHTSHSSSA
;
A
#
# COMPACT_ATOMS: atom_id res chain seq x y z
N MET A 1 -38.73 8.95 -1.45
CA MET A 1 -39.24 7.78 -0.71
C MET A 1 -39.32 6.62 -1.70
N HIS A 2 -38.28 5.78 -1.74
CA HIS A 2 -38.30 4.36 -2.12
C HIS A 2 -36.86 3.84 -2.02
N LEU A 3 -36.63 3.08 -0.95
CA LEU A 3 -35.46 2.24 -0.74
C LEU A 3 -35.81 0.85 -1.30
N THR A 4 -34.90 0.22 -2.03
CA THR A 4 -34.97 -1.22 -2.30
C THR A 4 -33.82 -1.92 -1.59
N GLU A 5 -34.20 -2.93 -0.80
CA GLU A 5 -33.37 -3.72 0.10
C GLU A 5 -32.42 -4.68 -0.61
N GLY A 6 -31.27 -4.92 0.02
CA GLY A 6 -30.38 -6.05 -0.22
C GLY A 6 -29.83 -6.64 1.09
N LYS A 7 -30.75 -7.17 1.91
CA LYS A 7 -30.60 -8.06 3.10
C LYS A 7 -29.99 -7.53 4.41
N LYS A 8 -30.93 -7.31 5.33
CA LYS A 8 -30.89 -7.18 6.80
C LYS A 8 -29.95 -8.14 7.54
N SER A 9 -29.08 -7.57 8.36
CA SER A 9 -28.70 -8.09 9.68
C SER A 9 -28.64 -6.89 10.64
N ARG A 10 -29.22 -7.02 11.83
CA ARG A 10 -29.30 -5.97 12.87
C ARG A 10 -27.92 -5.78 13.51
N GLU A 11 -27.05 -5.00 12.87
CA GLU A 11 -25.80 -4.53 13.46
C GLU A 11 -25.57 -3.09 13.04
N LEU A 12 -25.11 -2.27 13.99
CA LEU A 12 -25.04 -0.80 13.95
C LEU A 12 -24.23 -0.20 12.78
N TRP A 13 -23.64 -1.00 11.90
CA TRP A 13 -22.76 -0.49 10.85
C TRP A 13 -22.74 -1.45 9.66
N THR A 14 -23.49 -1.12 8.60
CA THR A 14 -23.29 -1.74 7.29
C THR A 14 -22.14 -1.02 6.60
N THR A 15 -21.23 -1.78 6.01
CA THR A 15 -20.17 -1.32 5.10
C THR A 15 -20.80 -0.47 4.00
N TYR A 16 -20.75 0.85 4.18
CA TYR A 16 -21.06 1.81 3.15
C TYR A 16 -19.83 2.68 2.98
N ILE A 17 -19.36 2.78 1.74
CA ILE A 17 -18.73 4.00 1.25
C ILE A 17 -19.55 5.13 1.84
N VAL A 18 -18.98 5.87 2.79
CA VAL A 18 -19.66 7.03 3.36
C VAL A 18 -19.72 8.05 2.24
N LEU A 19 -20.80 7.98 1.44
CA LEU A 19 -21.33 9.12 0.74
C LEU A 19 -21.83 10.04 1.86
N ILE A 20 -20.90 10.79 2.45
CA ILE A 20 -21.26 12.05 3.10
C ILE A 20 -22.10 12.77 2.07
N ASP A 21 -23.27 13.25 2.45
CA ASP A 21 -24.13 14.05 1.58
C ASP A 21 -23.30 15.23 1.03
N CYS A 22 -22.81 15.03 -0.19
CA CYS A 22 -21.70 15.77 -0.78
C CYS A 22 -22.20 17.09 -1.39
N GLN A 23 -23.40 17.54 -0.99
CA GLN A 23 -24.01 18.77 -1.48
C GLN A 23 -23.29 20.04 -0.99
N LEU A 24 -22.59 19.97 0.14
CA LEU A 24 -21.67 21.03 0.59
C LEU A 24 -20.42 21.17 -0.31
N TYR A 25 -20.06 20.12 -1.04
CA TYR A 25 -18.70 19.92 -1.56
C TYR A 25 -18.51 20.22 -3.05
N GLN A 26 -19.56 20.11 -3.87
CA GLN A 26 -19.50 20.51 -5.29
C GLN A 26 -19.27 22.02 -5.51
N LYS A 27 -19.30 22.83 -4.44
CA LYS A 27 -19.15 24.29 -4.48
C LYS A 27 -18.00 24.83 -3.62
N SER A 28 -17.10 23.98 -3.11
CA SER A 28 -15.96 24.44 -2.31
C SER A 28 -14.75 24.75 -3.20
N VAL A 29 -14.06 25.84 -2.89
CA VAL A 29 -12.86 26.27 -3.63
C VAL A 29 -11.64 25.72 -2.92
N LYS A 30 -10.80 24.99 -3.65
CA LYS A 30 -9.52 24.49 -3.16
C LYS A 30 -8.53 25.65 -3.00
N VAL A 31 -8.09 25.91 -1.78
CA VAL A 31 -7.22 27.04 -1.43
C VAL A 31 -5.76 26.61 -1.37
N TYR A 32 -5.48 25.50 -0.67
CA TYR A 32 -4.11 25.04 -0.45
C TYR A 32 -4.02 23.51 -0.40
N VAL A 33 -2.87 22.97 -0.79
CA VAL A 33 -2.58 21.53 -0.69
C VAL A 33 -1.34 21.34 0.14
N LEU A 34 -1.49 20.54 1.20
CA LEU A 34 -0.36 19.93 1.87
C LEU A 34 -0.17 18.55 1.25
N GLU A 35 0.89 18.43 0.43
CA GLU A 35 1.13 17.24 -0.38
C GLU A 35 1.33 15.99 0.46
N PHE A 36 1.22 14.83 -0.19
CA PHE A 36 1.53 13.57 0.45
C PHE A 36 3.03 13.49 0.75
N THR A 37 3.38 13.16 1.99
CA THR A 37 4.77 12.84 2.35
C THR A 37 4.84 11.49 3.07
N ARG A 38 5.93 10.75 2.85
CA ARG A 38 6.08 9.34 3.31
C ARG A 38 6.21 9.20 4.82
N ASP A 39 6.80 10.19 5.47
CA ASP A 39 6.92 10.31 6.91
C ASP A 39 5.54 10.36 7.59
N ARG A 40 4.60 11.11 7.02
CA ARG A 40 3.24 11.24 7.58
C ARG A 40 2.26 10.22 7.01
N LYS A 41 2.50 9.72 5.79
CA LYS A 41 1.60 8.83 5.03
C LYS A 41 0.20 9.39 4.85
N MET A 42 0.08 10.71 4.72
CA MET A 42 -1.19 11.42 4.53
C MET A 42 -0.99 12.68 3.70
N MET A 43 -2.08 13.20 3.17
CA MET A 43 -2.16 14.50 2.53
C MET A 43 -3.41 15.24 3.00
N SER A 44 -3.35 16.56 2.92
CA SER A 44 -4.46 17.41 3.33
C SER A 44 -4.73 18.52 2.33
N VAL A 45 -5.99 18.92 2.24
CA VAL A 45 -6.44 19.98 1.34
C VAL A 45 -7.28 20.95 2.15
N LEU A 46 -6.93 22.22 2.06
CA LEU A 46 -7.73 23.31 2.60
C LEU A 46 -8.74 23.73 1.53
N CYS A 47 -10.02 23.68 1.89
CA CYS A 47 -11.12 24.10 1.06
C CYS A 47 -11.87 25.24 1.74
N SER A 48 -12.19 26.29 1.00
CA SER A 48 -13.07 27.37 1.47
C SER A 48 -14.49 27.16 0.97
N HIS A 49 -15.47 27.28 1.86
CA HIS A 49 -16.89 27.21 1.53
C HIS A 49 -17.70 28.25 2.31
N LYS A 50 -18.20 29.28 1.61
CA LYS A 50 -18.94 30.40 2.19
C LYS A 50 -18.14 31.10 3.31
N GLN A 51 -18.59 30.98 4.57
CA GLN A 51 -17.97 31.56 5.76
C GLN A 51 -17.20 30.55 6.60
N MET A 52 -17.01 29.32 6.11
CA MET A 52 -16.25 28.29 6.82
C MET A 52 -15.19 27.68 5.91
N ASP A 53 -13.98 27.58 6.46
CA ASP A 53 -12.88 26.90 5.82
C ASP A 53 -12.72 25.52 6.48
N VAL A 54 -12.52 24.50 5.67
CA VAL A 54 -12.45 23.11 6.11
C VAL A 54 -11.21 22.47 5.52
N MET A 55 -10.42 21.85 6.38
CA MET A 55 -9.30 21.02 5.97
C MET A 55 -9.78 19.56 5.91
N PHE A 56 -9.55 18.92 4.78
CA PHE A 56 -9.77 17.49 4.58
C PHE A 56 -8.46 16.76 4.55
N SER A 57 -8.39 15.65 5.25
CA SER A 57 -7.20 14.82 5.36
C SER A 57 -7.52 13.41 4.89
N LYS A 58 -6.66 12.84 4.04
CA LYS A 58 -6.73 11.43 3.65
C LYS A 58 -5.35 10.79 3.77
N GLY A 59 -5.30 9.53 4.21
CA GLY A 59 -4.03 8.85 4.36
C GLY A 59 -4.17 7.44 4.93
N ALA A 60 -3.01 6.90 5.34
CA ALA A 60 -2.96 5.62 6.02
C ALA A 60 -3.81 5.65 7.31
N PRO A 61 -4.61 4.59 7.58
CA PRO A 61 -5.50 4.57 8.74
C PRO A 61 -4.80 4.85 10.06
N GLU A 62 -3.64 4.23 10.30
CA GLU A 62 -2.85 4.45 11.52
C GLU A 62 -2.45 5.92 11.70
N SER A 63 -2.06 6.60 10.62
CA SER A 63 -1.61 8.00 10.66
C SER A 63 -2.75 8.96 10.95
N ILE A 64 -3.92 8.73 10.34
CA ILE A 64 -5.09 9.59 10.50
C ILE A 64 -5.71 9.37 11.89
N ILE A 65 -5.95 8.11 12.29
CA ILE A 65 -6.60 7.78 13.56
C ILE A 65 -5.78 8.30 14.75
N ALA A 66 -4.44 8.21 14.69
CA ALA A 66 -3.56 8.75 15.72
C ALA A 66 -3.74 10.27 15.95
N ARG A 67 -4.14 11.01 14.91
CA ARG A 67 -4.32 12.46 14.92
C ARG A 67 -5.78 12.90 15.14
N CYS A 68 -6.71 11.94 15.25
CA CYS A 68 -8.12 12.22 15.49
C CYS A 68 -8.43 12.31 16.99
N THR A 69 -9.16 13.35 17.39
CA THR A 69 -9.72 13.49 18.74
C THR A 69 -11.23 13.32 18.77
N LYS A 70 -11.87 13.36 17.61
CA LYS A 70 -13.32 13.29 17.46
C LYS A 70 -13.71 12.27 16.38
N LEU A 71 -14.96 11.83 16.41
CA LEU A 71 -15.56 10.90 15.47
C LEU A 71 -16.91 11.45 15.02
N LEU A 72 -17.19 11.36 13.71
CA LEU A 72 -18.47 11.70 13.12
C LEU A 72 -19.40 10.48 13.17
N CYS A 73 -20.55 10.60 13.82
CA CYS A 73 -21.55 9.55 13.93
C CYS A 73 -22.43 9.51 12.67
N ASN A 74 -22.62 8.32 12.09
CA ASN A 74 -23.45 8.13 10.88
C ASN A 74 -24.95 8.30 11.13
N SER A 75 -25.42 8.12 12.36
CA SER A 75 -26.84 8.14 12.72
C SER A 75 -27.50 9.52 12.60
N ASP A 76 -26.76 10.55 12.97
CA ASP A 76 -27.25 11.89 13.27
C ASP A 76 -26.28 13.00 12.82
N GLY A 77 -25.10 12.62 12.29
CA GLY A 77 -24.06 13.56 11.89
C GLY A 77 -23.42 14.28 13.09
N SER A 78 -23.64 13.81 14.31
CA SER A 78 -23.06 14.40 15.51
C SER A 78 -21.56 14.09 15.61
N VAL A 79 -20.83 14.98 16.26
CA VAL A 79 -19.39 14.82 16.48
C VAL A 79 -19.18 14.48 17.95
N VAL A 80 -18.68 13.27 18.22
CA VAL A 80 -18.42 12.77 19.58
C VAL A 80 -16.91 12.64 19.82
N PRO A 81 -16.44 12.67 21.08
CA PRO A 81 -15.04 12.39 21.39
C PRO A 81 -14.64 10.98 20.97
N LEU A 82 -13.47 10.83 20.34
CA LEU A 82 -12.92 9.54 19.96
C LEU A 82 -12.33 8.85 21.21
N THR A 83 -13.17 8.08 21.90
CA THR A 83 -12.79 7.32 23.11
C THR A 83 -11.87 6.14 22.79
N ALA A 84 -11.17 5.61 23.80
CA ALA A 84 -10.32 4.44 23.65
C ALA A 84 -11.08 3.20 23.14
N ALA A 85 -12.35 3.05 23.53
CA ALA A 85 -13.21 1.96 23.05
C ALA A 85 -13.46 2.07 21.54
N PHE A 86 -13.78 3.27 21.04
CA PHE A 86 -13.96 3.50 19.60
C PHE A 86 -12.66 3.32 18.82
N ARG A 87 -11.52 3.73 19.38
CA ARG A 87 -10.20 3.49 18.75
C ARG A 87 -9.94 1.99 18.56
N ALA A 88 -10.14 1.20 19.62
CA ALA A 88 -9.96 -0.25 19.56
C ALA A 88 -10.91 -0.92 18.54
N GLU A 89 -12.16 -0.44 18.43
CA GLU A 89 -13.09 -0.94 17.42
C GLU A 89 -12.64 -0.60 15.99
N LEU A 90 -12.19 0.63 15.74
CA LEU A 90 -11.67 1.05 14.42
C LEU A 90 -10.43 0.26 14.02
N GLU A 91 -9.52 0.01 14.96
CA GLU A 91 -8.33 -0.81 14.74
C GLU A 91 -8.70 -2.27 14.42
N SER A 92 -9.67 -2.84 15.12
CA SER A 92 -10.20 -4.18 14.85
C SER A 92 -10.81 -4.29 13.45
N ARG A 93 -11.60 -3.30 13.02
CA ARG A 93 -12.16 -3.27 11.65
C ARG A 93 -11.10 -3.05 10.58
N PHE A 94 -10.10 -2.23 10.86
CA PHE A 94 -8.98 -2.07 9.94
C PHE A 94 -8.23 -3.39 9.74
N ALA A 95 -8.05 -4.16 10.82
CA ALA A 95 -7.48 -5.50 10.72
C ALA A 95 -8.32 -6.42 9.82
N SER A 96 -9.66 -6.43 9.97
CA SER A 96 -10.53 -7.27 9.13
C SER A 96 -10.51 -6.87 7.65
N PHE A 97 -10.36 -5.58 7.32
CA PHE A 97 -10.21 -5.15 5.92
C PHE A 97 -8.86 -5.58 5.30
N GLY A 98 -7.82 -5.72 6.13
CA GLY A 98 -6.55 -6.33 5.72
C GLY A 98 -6.73 -7.77 5.26
N ASP A 99 -7.57 -8.54 5.96
CA ASP A 99 -7.89 -9.94 5.61
C ASP A 99 -8.62 -10.03 4.26
N GLU A 100 -9.48 -9.06 3.97
CA GLU A 100 -10.17 -8.94 2.68
C GLU A 100 -9.28 -8.42 1.54
N THR A 101 -7.98 -8.18 1.78
CA THR A 101 -7.00 -7.57 0.86
C THR A 101 -7.40 -6.19 0.35
N LEU A 102 -8.09 -5.40 1.16
CA LEU A 102 -8.42 -4.04 0.79
C LEU A 102 -7.25 -3.11 1.16
N ARG A 103 -6.84 -2.26 0.22
CA ARG A 103 -6.06 -1.08 0.52
C ARG A 103 -6.99 -0.06 1.15
N CYS A 104 -6.77 0.26 2.42
CA CYS A 104 -7.64 1.20 3.13
C CYS A 104 -7.05 2.61 3.17
N LEU A 105 -7.92 3.60 3.03
CA LEU A 105 -7.64 4.99 3.34
C LEU A 105 -8.61 5.47 4.42
N ALA A 106 -8.07 6.16 5.42
CA ALA A 106 -8.87 6.89 6.38
C ALA A 106 -9.12 8.31 5.91
N LEU A 107 -10.32 8.80 6.18
CA LEU A 107 -10.76 10.16 5.89
C LEU A 107 -11.06 10.88 7.20
N ALA A 108 -10.59 12.12 7.29
CA ALA A 108 -10.87 12.99 8.42
C ALA A 108 -11.02 14.45 7.95
N PHE A 109 -11.65 15.28 8.78
CA PHE A 109 -11.75 16.71 8.53
C PHE A 109 -11.50 17.54 9.79
N LYS A 110 -11.21 18.81 9.61
CA LYS A 110 -11.11 19.81 10.67
C LYS A 110 -11.63 21.14 10.15
N THR A 111 -12.53 21.77 10.91
CA THR A 111 -12.93 23.15 10.65
C THR A 111 -11.82 24.08 11.09
N VAL A 112 -11.45 25.01 10.23
CA VAL A 112 -10.40 26.00 10.51
C VAL A 112 -10.97 27.42 10.46
N PRO A 113 -10.32 28.41 11.11
CA PRO A 113 -10.76 29.79 11.06
C PRO A 113 -10.89 30.28 9.61
N HIS A 114 -11.92 31.08 9.35
CA HIS A 114 -12.17 31.62 8.02
C HIS A 114 -11.07 32.60 7.60
N GLY A 115 -10.69 32.54 6.32
CA GLY A 115 -9.66 33.38 5.71
C GLY A 115 -8.26 32.76 5.75
N GLN A 116 -8.13 31.52 6.25
CA GLN A 116 -6.85 30.82 6.25
C GLN A 116 -6.43 30.52 4.80
N GLN A 117 -5.21 30.94 4.43
CA GLN A 117 -4.68 30.77 3.07
C GLN A 117 -3.72 29.58 2.95
N THR A 118 -3.17 29.11 4.07
CA THR A 118 -2.13 28.09 4.12
C THR A 118 -2.36 27.14 5.29
N ILE A 119 -1.95 25.88 5.14
CA ILE A 119 -1.91 24.89 6.23
C ILE A 119 -0.50 24.33 6.38
N SER A 120 -0.11 24.02 7.61
CA SER A 120 1.14 23.34 7.95
C SER A 120 0.86 21.99 8.61
N HIS A 121 1.92 21.21 8.85
CA HIS A 121 1.83 19.92 9.54
C HIS A 121 1.22 20.01 10.94
N ASP A 122 1.36 21.15 11.62
CA ASP A 122 0.77 21.36 12.95
C ASP A 122 -0.76 21.40 12.91
N ASN A 123 -1.33 21.82 11.77
CA ASN A 123 -2.77 21.87 11.58
C ASN A 123 -3.41 20.49 11.48
N GLU A 124 -2.64 19.45 11.13
CA GLU A 124 -3.10 18.06 10.93
C GLU A 124 -3.39 17.29 12.24
N ASN A 125 -3.45 17.98 13.39
CA ASN A 125 -3.85 17.41 14.68
C ASN A 125 -5.30 17.78 15.04
N ASP A 126 -5.89 17.10 16.03
CA ASP A 126 -7.26 17.32 16.51
C ASP A 126 -8.32 17.14 15.41
N LEU A 127 -8.14 16.13 14.57
CA LEU A 127 -9.02 15.84 13.46
C LEU A 127 -10.32 15.16 13.93
N THR A 128 -11.38 15.33 13.14
CA THR A 128 -12.62 14.55 13.26
C THR A 128 -12.58 13.42 12.25
N PHE A 129 -12.54 12.19 12.73
CA PHE A 129 -12.60 10.99 11.91
C PHE A 129 -13.96 10.87 11.21
N ILE A 130 -13.95 10.60 9.91
CA ILE A 130 -15.15 10.41 9.10
C ILE A 130 -15.40 8.92 8.88
N GLY A 131 -14.39 8.21 8.37
CA GLY A 131 -14.58 6.83 7.94
C GLY A 131 -13.37 6.22 7.23
N LEU A 132 -13.50 4.94 6.93
CA LEU A 132 -12.55 4.17 6.13
C LEU A 132 -13.13 3.90 4.75
N VAL A 133 -12.28 3.94 3.74
CA VAL A 133 -12.58 3.48 2.38
C VAL A 133 -11.62 2.36 2.05
N GLY A 134 -12.15 1.18 1.73
CA GLY A 134 -11.37 0.05 1.21
C GLY A 134 -11.45 -0.02 -0.30
N MET A 135 -10.30 -0.08 -0.97
CA MET A 135 -10.21 -0.36 -2.41
C MET A 135 -9.53 -1.71 -2.63
N LEU A 136 -10.08 -2.52 -3.52
CA LEU A 136 -9.49 -3.79 -3.89
C LEU A 136 -8.63 -3.59 -5.14
N ASP A 137 -7.34 -3.87 -5.03
CA ASP A 137 -6.46 -4.01 -6.17
C ASP A 137 -6.31 -5.52 -6.46
N PRO A 138 -7.00 -6.08 -7.48
CA PRO A 138 -6.95 -7.51 -7.73
C PRO A 138 -5.61 -7.92 -8.37
N PRO A 139 -5.08 -9.10 -8.03
CA PRO A 139 -3.88 -9.60 -8.70
C PRO A 139 -4.14 -9.90 -10.19
N ARG A 140 -3.08 -9.78 -10.98
CA ARG A 140 -3.02 -10.23 -12.37
C ARG A 140 -3.15 -11.75 -12.44
N LYS A 141 -3.85 -12.27 -13.45
CA LYS A 141 -4.16 -13.71 -13.54
C LYS A 141 -2.90 -14.52 -13.84
N GLU A 142 -2.06 -13.96 -14.69
CA GLU A 142 -0.80 -14.50 -15.18
C GLU A 142 0.29 -14.61 -14.10
N VAL A 143 0.17 -13.85 -13.01
CA VAL A 143 1.21 -13.82 -11.95
C VAL A 143 1.30 -15.15 -11.21
N ARG A 144 0.16 -15.82 -10.98
CA ARG A 144 0.15 -17.12 -10.29
C ARG A 144 0.99 -18.15 -11.03
N ASP A 145 0.72 -18.34 -12.32
CA ASP A 145 1.38 -19.35 -13.14
C ASP A 145 2.87 -19.02 -13.32
N ALA A 146 3.19 -17.73 -13.48
CA ALA A 146 4.57 -17.26 -13.55
C ALA A 146 5.35 -17.50 -12.25
N MET A 147 4.75 -17.23 -11.09
CA MET A 147 5.40 -17.51 -9.79
C MET A 147 5.63 -19.01 -9.59
N LEU A 148 4.65 -19.85 -9.94
CA LEU A 148 4.79 -21.30 -9.87
C LEU A 148 5.88 -21.82 -10.80
N ALA A 149 5.99 -21.27 -12.01
CA ALA A 149 7.05 -21.63 -12.95
C ALA A 149 8.45 -21.29 -12.40
N CYS A 150 8.63 -20.10 -11.81
CA CYS A 150 9.89 -19.74 -11.14
C CYS A 150 10.23 -20.72 -10.01
N MET A 151 9.27 -20.98 -9.12
CA MET A 151 9.49 -21.88 -7.98
C MET A 151 9.81 -23.32 -8.42
N THR A 152 9.15 -23.81 -9.47
CA THR A 152 9.40 -25.15 -10.05
C THR A 152 10.81 -25.24 -10.66
N ALA A 153 11.33 -24.14 -11.20
CA ALA A 153 12.69 -24.06 -11.73
C ALA A 153 13.77 -23.87 -10.65
N GLY A 154 13.38 -23.87 -9.36
CA GLY A 154 14.30 -23.64 -8.24
C GLY A 154 14.64 -22.17 -7.99
N ILE A 155 13.94 -21.24 -8.64
CA ILE A 155 14.14 -19.80 -8.47
C ILE A 155 13.28 -19.32 -7.30
N ARG A 156 13.91 -18.69 -6.30
CA ARG A 156 13.20 -18.10 -5.16
C ARG A 156 12.59 -16.77 -5.55
N VAL A 157 11.35 -16.52 -5.14
CA VAL A 157 10.65 -15.25 -5.39
C VAL A 157 10.40 -14.54 -4.06
N ILE A 158 10.89 -13.31 -3.93
CA ILE A 158 10.69 -12.45 -2.77
C ILE A 158 9.84 -11.26 -3.19
N VAL A 159 8.65 -11.14 -2.60
CA VAL A 159 7.73 -10.04 -2.83
C VAL A 159 8.09 -8.87 -1.92
N VAL A 160 8.20 -7.67 -2.49
CA VAL A 160 8.56 -6.45 -1.77
C VAL A 160 7.49 -5.38 -1.95
N THR A 161 6.93 -4.89 -0.84
CA THR A 161 5.83 -3.91 -0.85
C THR A 161 5.95 -2.81 0.22
N GLY A 162 5.44 -1.62 -0.11
CA GLY A 162 5.23 -0.54 0.86
C GLY A 162 3.95 -0.70 1.69
N ASP A 163 3.06 -1.63 1.29
CA ASP A 163 1.81 -1.88 1.99
C ASP A 163 2.03 -2.58 3.34
N ASN A 164 0.94 -2.70 4.10
CA ASN A 164 0.94 -3.33 5.40
C ASN A 164 1.16 -4.84 5.29
N LYS A 165 1.82 -5.41 6.30
CA LYS A 165 2.12 -6.84 6.37
C LYS A 165 0.88 -7.72 6.15
N SER A 166 -0.22 -7.41 6.83
CA SER A 166 -1.48 -8.18 6.70
C SER A 166 -2.05 -8.15 5.28
N THR A 167 -2.16 -6.97 4.66
CA THR A 167 -2.63 -6.82 3.28
C THR A 167 -1.73 -7.57 2.30
N ALA A 168 -0.42 -7.46 2.49
CA ALA A 168 0.58 -8.09 1.65
C ALA A 168 0.51 -9.62 1.72
N GLU A 169 0.43 -10.19 2.93
CA GLU A 169 0.25 -11.63 3.15
C GLU A 169 -1.06 -12.12 2.54
N SER A 170 -2.16 -11.40 2.76
CA SER A 170 -3.47 -11.78 2.23
C SER A 170 -3.48 -11.74 0.69
N ILE A 171 -2.80 -10.80 0.05
CA ILE A 171 -2.65 -10.78 -1.42
C ILE A 171 -1.80 -11.98 -1.88
N CYS A 172 -0.70 -12.28 -1.19
CA CYS A 172 0.11 -13.46 -1.49
C CYS A 172 -0.70 -14.78 -1.36
N ARG A 173 -1.59 -14.89 -0.37
CA ARG A 173 -2.56 -16.02 -0.27
C ARG A 173 -3.52 -16.03 -1.45
N LYS A 174 -4.08 -14.87 -1.84
CA LYS A 174 -5.03 -14.78 -2.96
C LYS A 174 -4.43 -15.10 -4.33
N ILE A 175 -3.14 -14.81 -4.54
CA ILE A 175 -2.44 -15.23 -5.77
C ILE A 175 -2.38 -16.76 -5.85
N GLY A 176 -2.32 -17.45 -4.71
CA GLY A 176 -2.23 -18.91 -4.65
C GLY A 176 -0.87 -19.48 -5.05
N ALA A 177 0.15 -18.63 -5.22
CA ALA A 177 1.51 -19.06 -5.53
C ALA A 177 2.24 -19.62 -4.30
N PHE A 178 1.71 -19.37 -3.11
CA PHE A 178 2.28 -19.76 -1.82
C PHE A 178 1.41 -20.78 -1.08
N ASP A 179 0.46 -21.43 -1.75
CA ASP A 179 -0.50 -22.36 -1.13
C ASP A 179 0.17 -23.57 -0.45
N ASN A 180 1.41 -23.88 -0.83
CA ASN A 180 2.21 -24.94 -0.20
C ASN A 180 2.77 -24.52 1.18
N LEU A 181 2.68 -23.25 1.56
CA LEU A 181 3.12 -22.75 2.85
C LEU A 181 1.97 -22.82 3.84
N VAL A 182 2.21 -23.47 5.00
CA VAL A 182 1.21 -23.58 6.08
C VAL A 182 0.84 -22.19 6.63
N ASP A 183 1.84 -21.34 6.82
CA ASP A 183 1.69 -19.92 7.16
C ASP A 183 2.91 -19.11 6.67
N PHE A 184 2.88 -17.80 6.87
CA PHE A 184 4.02 -16.90 6.58
C PHE A 184 4.98 -16.74 7.77
N SER A 185 4.87 -17.58 8.80
CA SER A 185 5.68 -17.47 10.02
C SER A 185 7.15 -17.72 9.68
N GLY A 186 8.00 -16.73 9.97
CA GLY A 186 9.41 -16.75 9.61
C GLY A 186 9.70 -16.58 8.10
N LEU A 187 8.69 -16.20 7.31
CA LEU A 187 8.81 -15.95 5.86
C LEU A 187 8.43 -14.51 5.48
N SER A 188 7.58 -13.86 6.30
CA SER A 188 7.10 -12.50 6.14
C SER A 188 7.63 -11.56 7.22
N TYR A 189 8.29 -10.49 6.80
CA TYR A 189 8.87 -9.48 7.69
C TYR A 189 8.49 -8.07 7.26
N THR A 190 8.23 -7.18 8.21
CA THR A 190 8.32 -5.74 7.94
C THR A 190 9.78 -5.29 7.97
N ALA A 191 10.09 -4.17 7.31
CA ALA A 191 11.41 -3.55 7.41
C ALA A 191 11.85 -3.37 8.87
N SER A 192 10.97 -2.82 9.72
CA SER A 192 11.25 -2.62 11.15
C SER A 192 11.45 -3.91 11.95
N GLU A 193 10.76 -5.00 11.60
CA GLU A 193 10.97 -6.31 12.22
C GLU A 193 12.33 -6.86 11.85
N PHE A 194 12.69 -6.80 10.56
CA PHE A 194 13.93 -7.32 10.04
C PHE A 194 15.16 -6.60 10.62
N GLU A 195 15.12 -5.26 10.70
CA GLU A 195 16.22 -4.46 11.27
C GLU A 195 16.47 -4.74 12.75
N ARG A 196 15.43 -5.09 13.50
CA ARG A 196 15.54 -5.44 14.92
C ARG A 196 16.10 -6.84 15.17
N LEU A 197 16.15 -7.70 14.15
CA LEU A 197 16.70 -9.04 14.29
C LEU A 197 18.22 -8.98 14.52
N PRO A 198 18.79 -9.85 15.35
CA PRO A 198 20.23 -10.05 15.43
C PRO A 198 20.81 -10.48 14.07
N ALA A 199 22.05 -10.09 13.78
CA ALA A 199 22.70 -10.36 12.49
C ALA A 199 22.63 -11.84 12.04
N MET A 200 22.84 -12.80 12.96
CA MET A 200 22.70 -14.22 12.63
C MET A 200 21.27 -14.60 12.21
N GLN A 201 20.26 -14.03 12.86
CA GLN A 201 18.86 -14.29 12.54
C GLN A 201 18.45 -13.59 11.23
N GLN A 202 19.04 -12.44 10.91
CA GLN A 202 18.84 -11.76 9.63
C GLN A 202 19.31 -12.64 8.46
N THR A 203 20.48 -13.28 8.58
CA THR A 203 20.98 -14.21 7.56
C THR A 203 20.01 -15.36 7.31
N THR A 204 19.53 -16.01 8.37
CA THR A 204 18.55 -17.09 8.27
C THR A 204 17.20 -16.61 7.73
N ALA A 205 16.76 -15.41 8.12
CA ALA A 205 15.54 -14.80 7.61
C ALA A 205 15.66 -14.55 6.10
N LEU A 206 16.77 -13.99 5.62
CA LEU A 206 17.02 -13.75 4.20
C LEU A 206 17.00 -15.02 3.35
N GLN A 207 17.42 -16.16 3.88
CA GLN A 207 17.39 -17.45 3.18
C GLN A 207 15.96 -17.99 2.96
N ARG A 208 15.01 -17.58 3.80
CA ARG A 208 13.64 -18.11 3.77
C ARG A 208 12.59 -17.07 3.40
N MET A 209 12.96 -15.78 3.45
CA MET A 209 12.04 -14.68 3.22
C MET A 209 11.35 -14.82 1.87
N THR A 210 10.03 -14.67 1.90
CA THR A 210 9.17 -14.62 0.71
C THR A 210 8.45 -13.28 0.59
N LEU A 211 8.30 -12.55 1.70
CA LEU A 211 7.59 -11.29 1.74
C LEU A 211 8.29 -10.25 2.62
N PHE A 212 8.49 -9.06 2.06
CA PHE A 212 9.09 -7.92 2.75
C PHE A 212 8.18 -6.69 2.62
N SER A 213 7.57 -6.29 3.73
CA SER A 213 6.50 -5.28 3.78
C SER A 213 6.95 -3.98 4.45
N ARG A 214 6.20 -2.88 4.25
CA ARG A 214 6.53 -1.53 4.76
C ARG A 214 7.96 -1.09 4.38
N VAL A 215 8.42 -1.44 3.19
CA VAL A 215 9.78 -1.13 2.76
C VAL A 215 9.96 0.30 2.28
N GLU A 216 11.17 0.80 2.47
CA GLU A 216 11.63 2.08 1.94
C GLU A 216 12.63 1.83 0.80
N PRO A 217 12.95 2.84 -0.03
CA PRO A 217 13.92 2.68 -1.12
C PRO A 217 15.29 2.16 -0.64
N SER A 218 15.74 2.59 0.53
CA SER A 218 16.97 2.11 1.19
C SER A 218 16.92 0.61 1.49
N HIS A 219 15.78 0.12 1.97
CA HIS A 219 15.56 -1.30 2.31
C HIS A 219 15.62 -2.19 1.07
N LYS A 220 15.15 -1.72 -0.09
CA LYS A 220 15.24 -2.48 -1.36
C LYS A 220 16.69 -2.73 -1.75
N ARG A 221 17.54 -1.69 -1.70
CA ARG A 221 18.98 -1.81 -1.98
C ARG A 221 19.67 -2.72 -0.96
N MET A 222 19.36 -2.54 0.33
CA MET A 222 19.92 -3.37 1.41
C MET A 222 19.58 -4.85 1.21
N LEU A 223 18.34 -5.17 0.83
CA LEU A 223 17.92 -6.55 0.56
C LEU A 223 18.75 -7.18 -0.57
N VAL A 224 18.93 -6.46 -1.67
CA VAL A 224 19.76 -6.93 -2.80
C VAL A 224 21.20 -7.17 -2.37
N GLU A 225 21.81 -6.22 -1.65
CA GLU A 225 23.18 -6.36 -1.12
C GLU A 225 23.31 -7.57 -0.17
N ALA A 226 22.33 -7.78 0.70
CA ALA A 226 22.37 -8.86 1.66
C ALA A 226 22.21 -10.24 1.00
N LEU A 227 21.40 -10.35 -0.06
CA LEU A 227 21.27 -11.57 -0.86
C LEU A 227 22.54 -11.84 -1.68
N GLN A 228 23.13 -10.82 -2.30
CA GLN A 228 24.41 -10.94 -3.00
C GLN A 228 25.54 -11.43 -2.08
N ASN A 229 25.57 -10.94 -0.83
CA ASN A 229 26.53 -11.42 0.17
C ASN A 229 26.34 -12.90 0.57
N GLN A 230 25.19 -13.50 0.25
CA GLN A 230 24.94 -14.94 0.40
C GLN A 230 25.29 -15.73 -0.86
N ASN A 231 25.97 -15.12 -1.84
CA ASN A 231 26.29 -15.67 -3.16
C ASN A 231 25.05 -16.02 -4.00
N GLU A 232 23.90 -15.40 -3.72
CA GLU A 232 22.72 -15.51 -4.57
C GLU A 232 22.87 -14.56 -5.77
N VAL A 233 22.45 -15.01 -6.96
CA VAL A 233 22.32 -14.15 -8.14
C VAL A 233 20.92 -13.53 -8.11
N VAL A 234 20.87 -12.21 -7.98
CA VAL A 234 19.66 -11.45 -7.67
C VAL A 234 19.17 -10.69 -8.90
N ALA A 235 17.94 -10.99 -9.32
CA ALA A 235 17.19 -10.14 -10.24
C ALA A 235 16.26 -9.20 -9.46
N MET A 236 16.32 -7.90 -9.70
CA MET A 236 15.47 -6.90 -9.06
C MET A 236 14.54 -6.27 -10.08
N THR A 237 13.26 -6.12 -9.73
CA THR A 237 12.27 -5.45 -10.59
C THR A 237 11.83 -4.10 -10.01
N GLY A 238 11.62 -3.11 -10.88
CA GLY A 238 11.20 -1.77 -10.45
C GLY A 238 10.70 -0.88 -11.59
N ASP A 239 9.93 0.13 -11.25
CA ASP A 239 9.29 1.06 -12.21
C ASP A 239 9.62 2.53 -11.88
N GLY A 240 9.89 2.84 -10.62
CA GLY A 240 10.09 4.20 -10.14
C GLY A 240 11.56 4.63 -9.99
N VAL A 241 11.75 5.93 -9.87
CA VAL A 241 13.05 6.56 -9.49
C VAL A 241 13.60 5.98 -8.19
N ASN A 242 12.70 5.58 -7.28
CA ASN A 242 13.04 4.98 -6.00
C ASN A 242 13.71 3.61 -6.11
N ASP A 243 13.45 2.88 -7.20
CA ASP A 243 13.97 1.54 -7.41
C ASP A 243 15.30 1.56 -8.14
N ALA A 244 15.66 2.68 -8.77
CA ALA A 244 16.89 2.84 -9.54
C ALA A 244 18.17 2.44 -8.77
N PRO A 245 18.35 2.78 -7.47
CA PRO A 245 19.51 2.31 -6.73
C PRO A 245 19.55 0.80 -6.54
N ALA A 246 18.40 0.15 -6.34
CA ALA A 246 18.31 -1.29 -6.17
C ALA A 246 18.46 -2.04 -7.51
N LEU A 247 17.85 -1.50 -8.58
CA LEU A 247 17.99 -2.00 -9.96
C LEU A 247 19.45 -2.03 -10.39
N LYS A 248 20.17 -0.93 -10.19
CA LYS A 248 21.59 -0.81 -10.56
C LYS A 248 22.52 -1.70 -9.72
N LYS A 249 22.09 -2.06 -8.50
CA LYS A 249 22.89 -2.86 -7.58
C LYS A 249 22.69 -4.36 -7.81
N ALA A 250 21.52 -4.77 -8.28
CA ALA A 250 21.20 -6.15 -8.60
C ALA A 250 22.11 -6.69 -9.71
N ASP A 251 22.26 -8.02 -9.75
CA ASP A 251 23.02 -8.66 -10.83
C ASP A 251 22.28 -8.53 -12.16
N ILE A 252 20.94 -8.47 -12.10
CA ILE A 252 20.07 -8.17 -13.24
C ILE A 252 18.96 -7.21 -12.78
N GLY A 253 19.07 -5.94 -13.19
CA GLY A 253 18.01 -4.95 -13.01
C GLY A 253 16.97 -5.05 -14.13
N ILE A 254 15.69 -5.18 -13.77
CA ILE A 254 14.57 -5.30 -14.71
C ILE A 254 13.61 -4.11 -14.51
N ALA A 255 13.55 -3.21 -15.47
CA ALA A 255 12.61 -2.09 -15.45
C ALA A 255 11.31 -2.40 -16.19
N MET A 256 10.24 -1.76 -15.74
CA MET A 256 8.94 -1.78 -16.42
C MET A 256 8.95 -0.85 -17.65
N GLY A 257 8.26 -1.26 -18.71
CA GLY A 257 8.04 -0.49 -19.93
C GLY A 257 7.20 0.76 -19.70
N SER A 258 6.26 0.73 -18.77
CA SER A 258 5.58 1.94 -18.26
C SER A 258 6.39 2.70 -17.19
N GLY A 259 7.52 2.16 -16.76
CA GLY A 259 8.39 2.76 -15.76
C GLY A 259 9.03 4.08 -16.19
N THR A 260 9.52 4.82 -15.20
CA THR A 260 10.21 6.09 -15.38
C THR A 260 11.48 5.95 -16.22
N ALA A 261 11.89 7.01 -16.93
CA ALA A 261 13.12 7.02 -17.71
C ALA A 261 14.35 6.69 -16.84
N VAL A 262 14.35 7.14 -15.58
CA VAL A 262 15.42 6.85 -14.61
C VAL A 262 15.49 5.36 -14.31
N ALA A 263 14.36 4.70 -14.04
CA ALA A 263 14.32 3.26 -13.79
C ALA A 263 14.84 2.46 -14.99
N LYS A 264 14.40 2.79 -16.21
CA LYS A 264 14.86 2.16 -17.46
C LYS A 264 16.35 2.35 -17.73
N SER A 265 16.89 3.52 -17.40
CA SER A 265 18.33 3.79 -17.55
C SER A 265 19.20 3.07 -16.50
N ALA A 266 18.60 2.69 -15.37
CA ALA A 266 19.27 2.01 -14.27
C ALA A 266 19.15 0.49 -14.33
N SER A 267 18.37 -0.05 -15.28
CA SER A 267 18.14 -1.48 -15.48
C SER A 267 18.93 -2.04 -16.67
N ASP A 268 19.28 -3.31 -16.59
CA ASP A 268 19.90 -4.07 -17.69
C ASP A 268 18.87 -4.53 -18.74
N MET A 269 17.61 -4.67 -18.32
CA MET A 269 16.50 -5.12 -19.17
C MET A 269 15.24 -4.28 -18.94
N VAL A 270 14.46 -4.07 -20.01
CA VAL A 270 13.16 -3.39 -19.94
C VAL A 270 12.06 -4.28 -20.50
N LEU A 271 10.99 -4.49 -19.71
CA LEU A 271 9.82 -5.27 -20.13
C LEU A 271 8.84 -4.39 -20.89
N ALA A 272 8.72 -4.56 -22.20
CA ALA A 272 7.86 -3.70 -23.02
C ALA A 272 6.35 -3.87 -22.73
N ASP A 273 5.94 -5.03 -22.21
CA ASP A 273 4.54 -5.43 -21.97
C ASP A 273 4.11 -5.32 -20.51
N ASP A 274 5.00 -4.91 -19.62
CA ASP A 274 4.82 -4.86 -18.17
C ASP A 274 4.33 -6.18 -17.54
N ASN A 275 4.66 -7.32 -18.17
CA ASN A 275 4.14 -8.62 -17.76
C ASN A 275 5.18 -9.43 -16.97
N PHE A 276 4.79 -9.90 -15.79
CA PHE A 276 5.64 -10.75 -14.96
C PHE A 276 5.98 -12.10 -15.63
N ALA A 277 5.09 -12.63 -16.48
CA ALA A 277 5.36 -13.87 -17.21
C ALA A 277 6.60 -13.77 -18.13
N SER A 278 6.87 -12.58 -18.66
CA SER A 278 8.01 -12.30 -19.53
C SER A 278 9.35 -12.37 -18.77
N ILE A 279 9.34 -12.07 -17.46
CA ILE A 279 10.52 -12.23 -16.58
C ILE A 279 10.87 -13.71 -16.47
N VAL A 280 9.88 -14.57 -16.25
CA VAL A 280 10.09 -16.02 -16.11
C VAL A 280 10.78 -16.58 -17.35
N ALA A 281 10.31 -16.19 -18.53
CA ALA A 281 10.88 -16.64 -19.80
C ALA A 281 12.38 -16.32 -19.89
N VAL A 282 12.81 -15.14 -19.44
CA VAL A 282 14.22 -14.73 -19.45
C VAL A 282 15.02 -15.42 -18.34
N CYS A 283 14.45 -15.46 -17.13
CA CYS A 283 15.15 -15.98 -15.96
C CYS A 283 15.42 -17.48 -16.05
N LEU A 284 14.56 -18.25 -16.72
CA LEU A 284 14.77 -19.68 -16.97
C LEU A 284 16.03 -19.99 -17.81
N PHE A 285 16.52 -19.03 -18.62
CA PHE A 285 17.75 -19.18 -19.41
C PHE A 285 19.00 -18.65 -18.70
N SER A 286 18.85 -18.00 -17.55
CA SER A 286 19.94 -17.36 -16.81
C SER A 286 20.16 -18.07 -15.48
N CYS A 287 21.40 -18.13 -14.96
CA CYS A 287 21.71 -18.73 -13.65
C CYS A 287 21.25 -17.84 -12.47
N ILE A 288 19.97 -17.47 -12.45
CA ILE A 288 19.36 -16.64 -11.41
C ILE A 288 18.84 -17.55 -10.30
N PHE A 289 19.16 -17.20 -9.05
CA PHE A 289 18.73 -17.97 -7.90
C PHE A 289 17.60 -17.27 -7.12
N VAL A 290 17.55 -15.93 -7.16
CA VAL A 290 16.53 -15.14 -6.45
C VAL A 290 15.98 -14.01 -7.34
N ILE A 291 14.66 -13.88 -7.39
CA ILE A 291 13.96 -12.74 -7.99
C ILE A 291 13.28 -11.94 -6.89
N VAL A 292 13.62 -10.66 -6.81
CA VAL A 292 12.98 -9.68 -5.94
C VAL A 292 11.94 -8.90 -6.75
N ILE A 293 10.66 -9.16 -6.46
CA ILE A 293 9.54 -8.56 -7.19
C ILE A 293 8.90 -7.41 -6.43
N SER A 294 8.80 -6.26 -7.08
CA SER A 294 8.00 -5.15 -6.56
C SER A 294 6.51 -5.48 -6.68
N PHE A 295 5.75 -5.22 -5.63
CA PHE A 295 4.32 -5.56 -5.51
C PHE A 295 3.44 -5.05 -6.67
N TRP A 296 3.85 -3.96 -7.31
CA TRP A 296 3.13 -3.38 -8.45
C TRP A 296 3.01 -4.33 -9.65
N LEU A 297 4.00 -5.21 -9.86
CA LEU A 297 3.96 -6.26 -10.91
C LEU A 297 2.88 -7.32 -10.66
N ILE A 298 2.44 -7.47 -9.42
CA ILE A 298 1.45 -8.46 -9.02
C ILE A 298 0.03 -7.96 -9.30
N LEU A 299 -0.20 -6.66 -9.11
CA LEU A 299 -1.53 -6.07 -9.11
C LEU A 299 -1.95 -5.58 -10.50
N LYS A 300 -3.24 -5.70 -10.81
CA LYS A 300 -3.81 -5.09 -12.00
C LYS A 300 -3.88 -3.59 -11.82
N HIS A 301 -3.37 -2.86 -12.80
CA HIS A 301 -3.66 -1.43 -12.90
C HIS A 301 -5.11 -1.25 -13.35
N THR A 302 -5.92 -0.59 -12.53
CA THR A 302 -7.16 0.05 -13.00
C THR A 302 -6.83 1.43 -13.56
N SER A 303 -5.89 1.53 -14.50
CA SER A 303 -5.84 2.71 -15.38
C SER A 303 -6.91 2.54 -16.45
N HIS A 304 -8.16 2.80 -16.08
CA HIS A 304 -9.04 3.39 -17.08
C HIS A 304 -8.49 4.79 -17.36
N SER A 305 -7.80 4.89 -18.48
CA SER A 305 -7.60 6.13 -19.21
C SER A 305 -8.99 6.73 -19.49
N SER A 306 -9.47 7.59 -18.60
CA SER A 306 -10.52 8.55 -18.96
C SER A 306 -9.88 9.63 -19.80
N SER A 307 -9.64 9.31 -21.07
CA SER A 307 -9.38 10.27 -22.14
C SER A 307 -10.43 10.04 -23.22
N ALA A 308 -11.55 10.73 -23.07
CA ALA A 308 -12.49 11.11 -24.11
C ALA A 308 -13.17 12.40 -23.65
#